data_AF-A0A3D0G942-F1
#
_entry.id   AF-A0A3D0G942-F1
#
_cell.length_a   1.000
_cell.length_b   1.000
_cell.length_c   1.000
_cell.angle_alpha   90.00
_cell.angle_beta   90.00
_cell.angle_gamma   90.00
#
_symmetry.space_group_name_H-M   'P 1'
#
loop_
_entity.id
_entity.type
_entity.pdbx_description
1 polymer ?
#
loop_
_entity_poly.entity_id
_entity_poly.type
_entity_poly.pdbx_seq_one_letter_code
_entity_poly.pdbx_strand_id
1 'polypeptide(L)'
;NHRDWMMGPAGEVIPVSIIDKPPSAELREDQKDEDSLPPYEVLDAILEGLVDKELSVAELVAQGFEREVLKRVEHLIYISEYKRFQSAPGARLTMRSFWLDRRYPIVNRWRDKT
;
A
#
# COMPACT_ATOMS: atom_id res chain seq x y z
N ASN A 1 39.55 -12.30 0.65
CA ASN A 1 38.79 -11.06 0.36
C ASN A 1 38.25 -10.43 1.64
N HIS A 2 39.11 -10.16 2.61
CA HIS A 2 38.77 -9.41 3.83
C HIS A 2 39.84 -8.32 3.96
N ARG A 3 39.42 -7.07 4.11
CA ARG A 3 40.32 -5.91 4.19
C ARG A 3 40.22 -5.31 5.58
N ASP A 4 41.30 -4.70 6.06
CA ASP A 4 41.44 -4.22 7.44
C ASP A 4 40.40 -3.17 7.88
N TRP A 5 39.73 -2.49 6.95
CA TRP A 5 38.64 -1.55 7.24
C TRP A 5 37.27 -2.21 7.37
N MET A 6 37.14 -3.50 7.08
CA MET A 6 35.87 -4.22 7.17
C MET A 6 35.56 -4.57 8.62
N MET A 7 34.41 -4.08 9.12
CA MET A 7 33.93 -4.36 10.48
C MET A 7 33.24 -5.72 10.64
N GLY A 8 33.08 -6.48 9.55
CA GLY A 8 32.50 -7.82 9.57
C GLY A 8 33.54 -8.89 9.93
N PRO A 9 33.10 -10.07 10.41
CA PRO A 9 34.00 -11.17 10.75
C PRO A 9 34.80 -11.63 9.53
N ALA A 10 36.04 -12.05 9.76
CA ALA A 10 36.86 -12.68 8.73
C ALA A 10 36.34 -14.11 8.47
N GLY A 11 36.17 -14.47 7.20
CA GLY A 11 35.68 -15.80 6.79
C GLY A 11 34.39 -15.74 5.98
N GLU A 12 33.74 -16.90 5.83
CA GLU A 12 32.46 -17.03 5.12
C GLU A 12 31.32 -16.48 5.99
N VAL A 13 30.74 -15.35 5.57
CA VAL A 13 29.72 -14.60 6.34
C VAL A 13 28.31 -15.15 6.10
N ILE A 14 28.08 -15.77 4.94
CA ILE A 14 26.79 -16.36 4.56
C ILE A 14 26.87 -17.87 4.80
N PRO A 15 26.10 -18.44 5.74
CA PRO A 15 26.05 -19.89 5.92
C PRO A 15 25.65 -20.61 4.63
N VAL A 16 26.33 -21.71 4.31
CA VAL A 16 26.07 -22.52 3.11
C VAL A 16 24.62 -23.00 3.02
N SER A 17 23.96 -23.22 4.17
CA SER A 17 22.53 -23.57 4.22
C SER A 17 21.58 -22.52 3.64
N ILE A 18 21.96 -21.24 3.58
CA ILE A 18 21.20 -20.18 2.90
C ILE A 18 21.35 -20.29 1.38
N ILE A 19 22.48 -20.83 0.92
CA ILE A 19 22.80 -21.05 -0.49
C ILE A 19 22.10 -22.32 -0.99
N ASP A 20 22.10 -23.38 -0.16
CA ASP A 20 21.56 -24.70 -0.51
C ASP A 20 20.03 -24.81 -0.38
N LYS A 21 19.37 -23.91 0.36
CA LYS A 21 17.92 -23.99 0.54
C LYS A 21 17.18 -23.72 -0.80
N PRO A 22 16.15 -24.51 -1.13
CA PRO A 22 15.34 -24.25 -2.31
C PRO A 22 14.54 -22.94 -2.17
N PRO A 23 14.31 -22.19 -3.25
CA PRO A 23 13.52 -20.97 -3.21
C PRO A 23 12.05 -21.30 -2.92
N SER A 24 11.47 -20.71 -1.88
CA SER A 24 10.04 -20.82 -1.55
C SER A 24 9.49 -19.45 -1.14
N ALA A 25 8.33 -19.08 -1.69
CA ALA A 25 7.60 -17.86 -1.39
C ALA A 25 6.43 -18.20 -0.45
N GLU A 26 6.70 -18.36 0.84
CA GLU A 26 5.71 -18.69 1.87
C GLU A 26 4.81 -17.49 2.21
N LEU A 27 3.97 -17.08 1.26
CA LEU A 27 2.83 -16.22 1.53
C LEU A 27 1.65 -17.16 1.86
N ARG A 28 1.26 -17.16 3.15
CA ARG A 28 0.41 -18.15 3.85
C ARG A 28 -0.86 -18.63 3.10
N GLU A 29 -1.29 -19.85 3.44
CA GLU A 29 -2.57 -20.44 2.99
C GLU A 29 -3.80 -19.64 3.49
N ASP A 30 -4.80 -19.49 2.61
CA ASP A 30 -6.18 -19.03 2.88
C ASP A 30 -6.45 -17.55 3.27
N GLN A 31 -5.61 -16.59 2.91
CA GLN A 31 -5.95 -15.17 3.11
C GLN A 31 -7.06 -14.69 2.15
N LYS A 32 -8.19 -14.20 2.68
CA LYS A 32 -9.23 -13.49 1.91
C LYS A 32 -9.25 -12.00 2.26
N ASP A 33 -9.29 -11.14 1.24
CA ASP A 33 -9.27 -9.68 1.43
C ASP A 33 -10.56 -9.14 2.08
N GLU A 34 -11.67 -9.86 1.91
CA GLU A 34 -13.01 -9.52 2.45
C GLU A 34 -13.09 -9.55 3.97
N ASP A 35 -12.18 -10.26 4.65
CA ASP A 35 -12.17 -10.34 6.11
C ASP A 35 -11.85 -8.99 6.78
N SER A 36 -11.28 -8.05 6.01
CA SER A 36 -10.75 -6.81 6.53
C SER A 36 -11.27 -5.55 5.83
N LEU A 37 -12.14 -5.63 4.83
CA LEU A 37 -12.61 -4.44 4.09
C LEU A 37 -14.12 -4.26 4.24
N PRO A 38 -14.65 -3.02 4.10
CA PRO A 38 -16.08 -2.84 3.94
C PRO A 38 -16.56 -3.54 2.65
N PRO A 39 -17.86 -3.84 2.51
CA PRO A 39 -18.41 -4.40 1.27
C PRO A 39 -17.97 -3.59 0.04
N TYR A 40 -17.65 -4.26 -1.07
CA TYR A 40 -17.09 -3.62 -2.27
C TYR A 40 -17.92 -2.46 -2.78
N GLU A 41 -19.25 -2.56 -2.79
CA GLU A 41 -20.14 -1.47 -3.18
C GLU A 41 -19.92 -0.18 -2.37
N VAL A 42 -19.65 -0.33 -1.07
CA VAL A 42 -19.35 0.80 -0.16
C VAL A 42 -17.92 1.28 -0.39
N LEU A 43 -16.97 0.36 -0.53
CA LEU A 43 -15.57 0.67 -0.76
C LEU A 43 -15.37 1.47 -2.05
N ASP A 44 -15.98 1.03 -3.15
CA ASP A 44 -15.84 1.62 -4.47
C ASP A 44 -16.41 3.04 -4.51
N ALA A 45 -17.55 3.28 -3.86
CA ALA A 45 -18.12 4.62 -3.73
C ALA A 45 -17.21 5.56 -2.92
N ILE A 46 -16.55 5.05 -1.87
CA ILE A 46 -15.56 5.81 -1.10
C ILE A 46 -14.32 6.12 -1.95
N LEU A 47 -13.82 5.13 -2.71
CA LEU A 47 -12.65 5.31 -3.58
C LEU A 47 -12.93 6.33 -4.68
N GLU A 48 -14.08 6.26 -5.33
CA GLU A 48 -14.50 7.24 -6.34
C GLU A 48 -14.53 8.66 -5.74
N GLY A 49 -15.06 8.79 -4.52
CA GLY A 49 -15.08 10.05 -3.78
C GLY A 49 -13.69 10.60 -3.48
N LEU A 50 -12.83 9.80 -2.83
CA LEU A 50 -11.51 10.23 -2.37
C LEU A 50 -10.48 10.38 -3.49
N VAL A 51 -10.57 9.56 -4.55
CA VAL A 51 -9.53 9.45 -5.59
C VAL A 51 -9.95 10.14 -6.88
N ASP A 52 -11.13 9.82 -7.41
CA ASP A 52 -11.57 10.36 -8.70
C ASP A 52 -12.13 11.79 -8.56
N LYS A 53 -12.90 12.05 -7.50
CA LYS A 53 -13.57 13.34 -7.24
C LYS A 53 -12.80 14.28 -6.31
N GLU A 54 -11.70 13.81 -5.70
CA GLU A 54 -10.86 14.57 -4.74
C GLU A 54 -11.67 15.18 -3.57
N LEU A 55 -12.74 14.49 -3.13
CA LEU A 55 -13.55 14.92 -2.00
C LEU A 55 -12.81 14.72 -0.68
N SER A 56 -13.01 15.64 0.25
CA SER A 56 -12.55 15.52 1.63
C SER A 56 -13.36 14.49 2.42
N VAL A 57 -12.80 14.02 3.54
CA VAL A 57 -13.54 13.12 4.44
C VAL A 57 -14.80 13.79 4.96
N ALA A 58 -14.75 15.10 5.26
CA ALA A 58 -15.91 15.86 5.72
C ALA A 58 -17.05 15.90 4.69
N GLU A 59 -16.75 16.07 3.40
CA GLU A 59 -17.74 16.05 2.32
C GLU A 59 -18.38 14.67 2.15
N LEU A 60 -17.61 13.60 2.28
CA LEU A 60 -18.14 12.23 2.21
C LEU A 60 -18.98 11.88 3.45
N VAL A 61 -18.61 12.36 4.64
CA VAL A 61 -19.46 12.22 5.84
C VAL A 61 -20.79 12.94 5.63
N ALA A 62 -20.79 14.14 5.03
CA ALA A 62 -22.03 14.86 4.71
C ALA A 62 -22.93 14.13 3.70
N GLN A 63 -22.37 13.24 2.88
CA GLN A 63 -23.10 12.37 1.96
C GLN A 63 -23.66 11.10 2.64
N GLY A 64 -23.40 10.90 3.93
CA GLY A 64 -23.95 9.80 4.73
C GLY A 64 -23.02 8.62 4.96
N PHE A 65 -21.75 8.72 4.56
CA PHE A 65 -20.75 7.68 4.85
C PHE A 65 -20.28 7.73 6.31
N GLU A 66 -20.05 6.57 6.90
CA GLU A 66 -19.54 6.47 8.26
C GLU A 66 -18.07 6.93 8.33
N ARG A 67 -17.78 7.88 9.22
CA ARG A 67 -16.45 8.51 9.35
C ARG A 67 -15.33 7.51 9.67
N GLU A 68 -15.60 6.53 10.53
CA GLU A 68 -14.61 5.51 10.91
C GLU A 68 -14.21 4.64 9.70
N VAL A 69 -15.20 4.26 8.88
CA VAL A 69 -14.96 3.51 7.65
C VAL A 69 -14.14 4.36 6.66
N LEU A 70 -14.52 5.62 6.45
CA LEU A 70 -13.77 6.55 5.58
C LEU A 70 -12.31 6.71 6.02
N LYS A 71 -12.08 6.96 7.32
CA LYS A 71 -10.72 7.14 7.86
C LYS A 71 -9.88 5.88 7.71
N ARG A 72 -10.49 4.71 7.86
CA ARG A 72 -9.82 3.44 7.64
C ARG A 72 -9.42 3.26 6.18
N VAL A 73 -10.32 3.54 5.23
CA VAL A 73 -10.02 3.46 3.79
C VAL A 73 -8.97 4.49 3.38
N GLU A 74 -9.09 5.75 3.82
CA GLU A 74 -8.10 6.81 3.60
C GLU A 74 -6.70 6.38 4.09
N HIS A 75 -6.63 5.80 5.29
CA HIS A 75 -5.40 5.26 5.83
C HIS A 75 -4.81 4.16 4.95
N LEU A 76 -5.64 3.18 4.53
CA LEU A 76 -5.22 2.09 3.65
C LEU A 76 -4.71 2.59 2.30
N ILE A 77 -5.33 3.62 1.73
CA ILE A 77 -4.84 4.29 0.53
C ILE A 77 -3.43 4.82 0.80
N TYR A 78 -3.20 5.61 1.84
CA TYR A 78 -1.88 6.20 2.10
C TYR A 78 -0.78 5.17 2.37
N ILE A 79 -1.04 4.15 3.18
CA ILE A 79 0.00 3.15 3.49
C ILE A 79 0.32 2.24 2.31
N SER A 80 -0.57 2.14 1.32
CA SER A 80 -0.36 1.29 0.14
C SER A 80 0.38 1.99 -0.99
N GLU A 81 0.77 3.26 -0.83
CA GLU A 81 1.46 4.02 -1.88
C GLU A 81 2.76 3.35 -2.34
N TYR A 82 3.55 2.81 -1.40
CA TYR A 82 4.80 2.13 -1.73
C TYR A 82 4.61 0.91 -2.64
N LYS A 83 3.46 0.23 -2.55
CA LYS A 83 3.10 -0.92 -3.40
C LYS A 83 2.78 -0.44 -4.83
N ARG A 84 2.07 0.70 -4.94
CA ARG A 84 1.69 1.28 -6.23
C ARG A 84 2.88 1.81 -7.03
N PHE A 85 3.89 2.37 -6.36
CA PHE A 85 5.13 2.78 -7.01
C PHE A 85 5.91 1.62 -7.65
N GLN A 86 5.71 0.39 -7.17
CA GLN A 86 6.34 -0.83 -7.71
C GLN A 86 5.42 -1.60 -8.67
N SER A 87 4.21 -1.09 -8.94
CA SER A 87 3.26 -1.77 -9.81
C SER A 87 3.69 -1.68 -11.26
N ALA A 88 3.42 -2.75 -12.02
CA ALA A 88 3.66 -2.76 -13.45
C ALA A 88 2.79 -1.70 -14.15
N PRO A 89 3.22 -1.18 -15.33
CA PRO A 89 2.38 -0.30 -16.13
C PRO A 89 1.06 -0.98 -16.51
N GLY A 90 -0.05 -0.24 -16.43
CA GLY A 90 -1.40 -0.73 -16.76
C GLY A 90 -2.17 0.28 -17.62
N ALA A 91 -3.23 -0.18 -18.28
CA ALA A 91 -4.12 0.68 -19.06
C ALA A 91 -4.92 1.60 -18.13
N ARG A 92 -5.06 2.88 -18.53
CA ARG A 92 -5.88 3.84 -17.81
C ARG A 92 -7.35 3.72 -18.23
N LEU A 93 -8.22 3.43 -17.27
CA LEU A 93 -9.68 3.29 -17.48
C LEU A 93 -10.50 4.45 -16.91
N THR A 94 -10.01 5.11 -15.87
CA THR A 94 -10.69 6.23 -15.19
C THR A 94 -10.01 7.58 -15.48
N MET A 95 -10.66 8.66 -15.08
CA MET A 95 -10.15 10.02 -15.24
C MET A 95 -8.90 10.27 -14.39
N ARG A 96 -8.82 9.64 -13.20
CA ARG A 96 -7.67 9.72 -12.29
C ARG A 96 -7.08 8.34 -12.06
N SER A 97 -5.92 8.09 -12.65
CA SER A 97 -5.15 6.89 -12.36
C SER A 97 -4.21 7.09 -11.16
N PHE A 98 -3.94 6.02 -10.44
CA PHE A 98 -3.00 6.02 -9.31
C PHE A 98 -1.52 6.28 -9.69
N TRP A 99 -1.18 6.41 -10.98
CA TRP A 99 0.19 6.58 -11.43
C TRP A 99 0.51 8.05 -11.75
N LEU A 100 0.26 8.51 -12.97
CA LEU A 100 0.65 9.87 -13.39
C LEU A 100 -0.24 10.97 -12.80
N ASP A 101 -1.52 10.66 -12.60
CA ASP A 101 -2.55 11.65 -12.27
C ASP A 101 -2.63 11.93 -10.77
N ARG A 102 -2.15 11.00 -9.94
CA ARG A 102 -2.16 11.09 -8.47
C ARG A 102 -0.77 10.93 -7.88
N ARG A 103 -0.04 12.04 -7.79
CA ARG A 103 1.36 12.08 -7.31
C ARG A 103 1.44 12.33 -5.81
N TYR A 104 1.37 11.26 -5.01
CA TYR A 104 1.50 11.35 -3.56
C TYR A 104 2.87 10.85 -3.08
N PRO A 105 3.45 11.46 -2.02
CA PRO A 105 4.70 10.97 -1.46
C PRO A 105 4.50 9.62 -0.76
N ILE A 106 5.48 8.72 -0.90
CA ILE A 106 5.49 7.42 -0.18
C ILE A 106 5.58 7.66 1.34
N VAL A 107 6.47 8.56 1.76
CA VAL A 107 6.60 8.97 3.16
C VAL A 107 5.65 10.13 3.40
N ASN A 108 4.46 9.81 3.94
CA ASN A 108 3.41 10.79 4.15
C ASN A 108 2.78 10.69 5.56
N ARG A 109 2.94 11.76 6.36
CA ARG A 109 2.31 11.91 7.69
C ARG A 109 1.12 12.87 7.70
N TRP A 110 0.74 13.43 6.56
CA TRP A 110 -0.47 14.23 6.47
C TRP A 110 -1.69 13.36 6.79
N ARG A 111 -2.57 13.84 7.67
CA ARG A 111 -3.82 13.20 8.03
C ARG A 111 -4.86 14.30 8.16
N ASP A 112 -5.94 14.17 7.40
CA ASP A 112 -7.11 15.01 7.59
C ASP A 112 -7.66 14.74 8.99
N LYS A 113 -7.81 15.79 9.81
CA LYS A 113 -8.36 15.69 11.18
C LYS A 113 -9.80 16.17 11.28
N THR A 114 -10.26 16.84 10.23
CA THR A 114 -11.57 17.48 10.12
C THR A 114 -12.69 16.46 9.95
#